data_AF-A0A355GD45-F1
#
_entry.id   AF-A0A355GD45-F1
#
_cell.length_a   1.000
_cell.length_b   1.000
_cell.length_c   1.000
_cell.angle_alpha   90.00
_cell.angle_beta   90.00
_cell.angle_gamma   90.00
#
_symmetry.space_group_name_H-M   'P 1'
#
loop_
_entity.id
_entity.type
_entity.pdbx_description
1 polymer ?
#
loop_
_entity_poly.entity_id
_entity_poly.type
_entity_poly.pdbx_seq_one_letter_code
_entity_poly.pdbx_strand_id
1 'polypeptide(L)'
;MYCFHFIFSRWLLICCLAGMLAPAAAAAEWGTLTGQFIYTGQAPQPEKLDISRDEAICGKFSDLIVEQSLLTGKNGGLQNVFIYLRESSLEDSQIHPEYLKLPETVTIQNKGCIFQPHVAGLWVNRQKLLAENKDLCAHGFQVKAYRNTSLNQVLPPGEKMTHEFEYGEK
;
A
#
# COMPACT_ATOMS: atom_id res chain seq x y z
N MET A 1 -40.18 -11.26 76.25
CA MET A 1 -41.02 -11.25 75.03
C MET A 1 -40.58 -10.05 74.19
N TYR A 2 -40.53 -10.20 72.86
CA TYR A 2 -40.05 -9.25 71.82
C TYR A 2 -38.51 -9.24 71.61
N CYS A 3 -37.93 -10.01 70.69
CA CYS A 3 -38.08 -10.15 69.21
C CYS A 3 -37.09 -9.23 68.47
N PHE A 4 -35.97 -9.82 68.04
CA PHE A 4 -35.01 -9.26 67.08
C PHE A 4 -35.73 -8.97 65.76
N HIS A 5 -35.62 -7.74 65.24
CA HIS A 5 -36.00 -7.44 63.86
C HIS A 5 -34.73 -7.22 63.02
N PHE A 6 -34.55 -8.13 62.07
CA PHE A 6 -33.52 -8.05 61.04
C PHE A 6 -33.85 -6.93 60.05
N ILE A 7 -32.80 -6.18 59.76
CA ILE A 7 -32.61 -5.27 58.64
C ILE A 7 -32.94 -6.00 57.34
N PHE A 8 -33.77 -5.42 56.47
CA PHE A 8 -33.60 -5.48 55.01
C PHE A 8 -34.64 -4.56 54.36
N SER A 9 -34.31 -4.08 53.16
CA SER A 9 -35.21 -3.45 52.19
C SER A 9 -35.25 -1.92 52.19
N ARG A 10 -34.66 -1.36 51.12
CA ARG A 10 -35.32 -0.48 50.13
C ARG A 10 -34.34 0.35 49.28
N TRP A 11 -33.03 0.19 49.47
CA TRP A 11 -32.02 0.92 48.70
C TRP A 11 -31.32 0.12 47.60
N LEU A 12 -31.69 -1.15 47.39
CA LEU A 12 -31.06 -2.02 46.39
C LEU A 12 -31.81 -2.16 45.05
N LEU A 13 -32.99 -1.55 44.90
CA LEU A 13 -33.82 -1.72 43.71
C LEU A 13 -33.68 -0.60 42.66
N ILE A 14 -32.95 0.48 42.96
CA ILE A 14 -32.75 1.60 42.00
C ILE A 14 -31.45 1.43 41.19
N CYS A 15 -30.45 0.68 41.67
CA CYS A 15 -29.21 0.47 40.91
C CYS A 15 -29.30 -0.57 39.79
N CYS A 16 -30.33 -1.43 39.76
CA CYS A 16 -30.43 -2.48 38.73
C CYS A 16 -31.00 -2.02 37.38
N LEU A 17 -31.66 -0.85 37.30
CA LEU A 17 -32.28 -0.40 36.05
C LEU A 17 -31.41 0.55 35.20
N ALA A 18 -30.28 1.04 35.74
CA ALA A 18 -29.37 1.94 35.03
C ALA A 18 -28.27 1.22 34.22
N GLY A 19 -28.17 -0.11 34.32
CA GLY A 19 -27.07 -0.89 33.73
C GLY A 19 -27.30 -1.40 32.30
N MET A 20 -28.45 -1.17 31.67
CA MET A 20 -28.85 -1.85 30.42
C MET A 20 -28.71 -1.02 29.13
N LEU A 21 -28.05 0.14 29.18
CA LEU A 21 -27.81 0.98 27.99
C LEU A 21 -26.31 1.28 27.81
N ALA A 22 -25.44 0.33 28.10
CA ALA A 22 -24.09 0.39 27.54
C ALA A 22 -24.20 0.01 26.05
N PRO A 23 -23.88 0.91 25.09
CA PRO A 23 -23.77 0.49 23.70
C PRO A 23 -22.76 -0.65 23.64
N ALA A 24 -23.13 -1.76 23.03
CA ALA A 24 -22.19 -2.83 22.74
C ALA A 24 -21.07 -2.21 21.90
N ALA A 25 -19.88 -2.08 22.49
CA ALA A 25 -18.70 -1.70 21.75
C ALA A 25 -18.42 -2.84 20.77
N ALA A 26 -18.92 -2.70 19.54
CA ALA A 26 -18.47 -3.52 18.43
C ALA A 26 -17.01 -3.14 18.20
N ALA A 27 -16.09 -3.88 18.80
CA ALA A 27 -14.69 -3.80 18.40
C ALA A 27 -14.64 -4.14 16.90
N ALA A 28 -13.98 -3.31 16.11
CA ALA A 28 -13.66 -3.67 14.74
C ALA A 28 -12.75 -4.90 14.81
N GLU A 29 -13.30 -6.09 14.54
CA GLU A 29 -12.50 -7.29 14.44
C GLU A 29 -11.80 -7.29 13.08
N TRP A 30 -10.48 -7.36 13.10
CA TRP A 30 -9.67 -7.46 11.89
C TRP A 30 -9.48 -8.92 11.49
N GLY A 31 -9.50 -9.17 10.18
CA GLY A 31 -9.27 -10.50 9.61
C GLY A 31 -8.08 -10.50 8.63
N THR A 32 -7.55 -11.68 8.34
CA THR A 32 -6.51 -11.86 7.31
C THR A 32 -7.13 -12.44 6.05
N LEU A 33 -6.92 -11.77 4.91
CA LEU A 33 -7.24 -12.30 3.58
C LEU A 33 -5.99 -12.98 2.99
N THR A 34 -6.09 -14.27 2.70
CA THR A 34 -5.00 -15.05 2.07
C THR A 34 -5.48 -15.66 0.76
N GLY A 35 -4.63 -15.63 -0.27
CA GLY A 35 -4.91 -16.25 -1.56
C GLY A 35 -3.73 -16.17 -2.50
N GLN A 36 -3.85 -16.81 -3.67
CA GLN A 36 -2.85 -16.79 -4.72
C GLN A 36 -3.53 -16.58 -6.08
N PHE A 37 -2.94 -15.73 -6.91
CA PHE A 37 -3.36 -15.55 -8.30
C PHE A 37 -2.46 -16.38 -9.20
N ILE A 38 -3.06 -17.34 -9.91
CA ILE A 38 -2.37 -18.27 -10.79
C ILE A 38 -2.78 -18.00 -12.24
N TYR A 39 -1.78 -17.76 -13.08
CA TYR A 39 -1.93 -17.82 -14.53
C TYR A 39 -1.86 -19.27 -15.00
N THR A 40 -2.93 -19.74 -15.64
CA THR A 40 -3.07 -21.14 -16.10
C THR A 40 -2.73 -21.34 -17.57
N GLY A 41 -2.42 -20.26 -18.29
CA GLY A 41 -1.97 -20.32 -19.69
C GLY A 41 -0.48 -20.65 -19.80
N GLN A 42 -0.02 -20.84 -21.03
CA GLN A 42 1.42 -20.88 -21.32
C GLN A 42 1.98 -19.46 -21.20
N ALA A 43 2.73 -19.20 -20.13
CA ALA A 43 3.37 -17.90 -19.96
C ALA A 43 4.42 -17.69 -21.07
N PRO A 44 4.32 -16.60 -21.85
CA PRO A 44 5.35 -16.27 -22.82
C PRO A 44 6.65 -15.93 -22.09
N GLN A 45 7.78 -16.17 -22.74
CA GLN A 45 9.05 -15.59 -22.28
C GLN A 45 8.97 -14.07 -22.48
N PRO A 46 9.24 -13.25 -21.45
CA PRO A 46 9.29 -11.80 -21.60
C PRO A 46 10.23 -11.37 -22.72
N GLU A 47 9.74 -10.53 -23.63
CA GLU A 47 10.57 -9.97 -24.70
C GLU A 47 11.53 -8.92 -24.12
N LYS A 48 12.74 -8.84 -24.68
CA LYS A 48 13.67 -7.76 -24.33
C LYS A 48 13.16 -6.45 -24.91
N LEU A 49 13.23 -5.37 -24.13
CA LEU A 49 12.90 -4.05 -24.64
C LEU A 49 14.10 -3.47 -25.40
N ASP A 50 13.80 -2.65 -26.41
CA ASP A 50 14.82 -1.93 -27.16
C ASP A 50 15.54 -0.90 -26.27
N ILE A 51 16.87 -0.91 -26.31
CA ILE A 51 17.72 0.04 -25.59
C ILE A 51 18.42 0.87 -26.65
N SER A 52 17.82 2.02 -27.00
CA SER A 52 18.35 2.94 -28.01
C SER A 52 18.96 4.22 -27.43
N ARG A 53 19.01 4.33 -26.10
CA ARG A 53 19.58 5.47 -25.37
C ARG A 53 20.51 4.97 -24.28
N ASP A 54 21.60 5.71 -24.08
CA ASP A 54 22.62 5.42 -23.07
C ASP A 54 23.11 3.95 -23.11
N GLU A 55 23.23 3.36 -24.30
CA GLU A 55 23.55 1.94 -24.53
C GLU A 55 24.81 1.48 -23.79
N ALA A 56 25.83 2.34 -23.70
CA ALA A 56 27.07 2.05 -22.98
C ALA A 56 26.87 1.79 -21.47
N ILE A 57 25.75 2.28 -20.90
CA ILE A 57 25.35 2.10 -19.51
C ILE A 57 24.20 1.08 -19.44
N CYS A 58 23.07 1.38 -20.09
CA CYS A 58 21.86 0.58 -20.00
C CYS A 58 21.96 -0.78 -20.71
N GLY A 59 22.75 -0.88 -21.78
CA GLY A 59 22.97 -2.14 -22.50
C GLY A 59 23.60 -3.23 -21.62
N LYS A 60 24.33 -2.84 -20.55
CA LYS A 60 24.87 -3.77 -19.54
C LYS A 60 23.79 -4.47 -18.72
N PHE A 61 22.57 -3.96 -18.73
CA PHE A 61 21.42 -4.52 -18.01
C PHE A 61 20.39 -5.13 -18.96
N SER A 62 20.72 -5.36 -20.25
CA SER A 62 19.76 -5.83 -21.26
C SER A 62 19.04 -7.14 -20.95
N ASP A 63 19.58 -7.99 -20.07
CA ASP A 63 18.90 -9.20 -19.60
C ASP A 63 17.80 -8.93 -18.55
N LEU A 64 17.83 -7.76 -17.92
CA LEU A 64 16.87 -7.32 -16.90
C LEU A 64 15.78 -6.40 -17.47
N ILE A 65 16.07 -5.72 -18.59
CA ILE A 65 15.15 -4.78 -19.24
C ILE A 65 14.25 -5.55 -20.20
N VAL A 66 13.19 -6.13 -19.65
CA VAL A 66 12.20 -6.94 -20.38
C VAL A 66 10.79 -6.37 -20.24
N GLU A 67 9.91 -6.79 -21.14
CA GLU A 67 8.47 -6.56 -21.10
C GLU A 67 7.89 -7.17 -19.81
N GLN A 68 7.18 -6.37 -18.99
CA GLN A 68 6.66 -6.80 -17.68
C GLN A 68 5.13 -6.85 -17.60
N SER A 69 4.40 -6.86 -18.73
CA SER A 69 2.93 -6.95 -18.75
C SER A 69 2.41 -8.25 -18.11
N LEU A 70 3.20 -9.33 -18.22
CA LEU A 70 2.88 -10.61 -17.59
C LEU A 70 4.14 -11.26 -17.05
N LEU A 71 4.30 -11.20 -15.73
CA LEU A 71 5.37 -11.89 -15.02
C LEU A 71 4.79 -13.02 -14.16
N THR A 72 5.10 -14.25 -14.53
CA THR A 72 4.73 -15.45 -13.77
C THR A 72 5.95 -16.06 -13.09
N GLY A 73 5.82 -16.43 -11.82
CA GLY A 73 6.78 -17.24 -11.09
C GLY A 73 6.59 -18.74 -11.31
N LYS A 74 7.23 -19.53 -10.45
CA LYS A 74 7.02 -20.99 -10.40
C LYS A 74 5.53 -21.30 -10.24
N ASN A 75 5.05 -22.34 -10.93
CA ASN A 75 3.66 -22.79 -10.91
C ASN A 75 2.62 -21.75 -11.39
N GLY A 76 3.04 -20.72 -12.14
CA GLY A 76 2.14 -19.73 -12.72
C GLY A 76 1.72 -18.59 -11.79
N GLY A 77 2.33 -18.45 -10.60
CA GLY A 77 2.01 -17.36 -9.67
C GLY A 77 2.27 -15.98 -10.27
N LEU A 78 1.28 -15.09 -10.24
CA LEU A 78 1.41 -13.73 -10.78
C LEU A 78 2.20 -12.83 -9.82
N GLN A 79 3.14 -12.06 -10.39
CA GLN A 79 3.80 -10.96 -9.69
C GLN A 79 2.97 -9.66 -9.81
N ASN A 80 3.28 -8.67 -8.97
CA ASN A 80 2.75 -7.30 -9.07
C ASN A 80 1.21 -7.18 -8.97
N VAL A 81 0.56 -8.08 -8.23
CA VAL A 81 -0.90 -8.05 -8.01
C VAL A 81 -1.26 -7.09 -6.88
N PHE A 82 -2.14 -6.12 -7.15
CA PHE A 82 -2.75 -5.27 -6.13
C PHE A 82 -4.19 -5.65 -5.89
N ILE A 83 -4.55 -5.79 -4.61
CA ILE A 83 -5.93 -5.89 -4.16
C ILE A 83 -6.22 -4.61 -3.39
N TYR A 84 -7.34 -3.98 -3.70
CA TYR A 84 -7.78 -2.77 -3.02
C TYR A 84 -9.28 -2.85 -2.72
N LEU A 85 -9.68 -2.19 -1.65
CA LEU A 85 -11.10 -1.96 -1.37
C LEU A 85 -11.60 -0.82 -2.25
N ARG A 86 -12.75 -1.02 -2.89
CA ARG A 86 -13.38 0.05 -3.70
C ARG A 86 -13.89 1.20 -2.84
N GLU A 87 -14.32 0.90 -1.62
CA GLU A 87 -14.70 1.91 -0.64
C GLU A 87 -13.47 2.78 -0.31
N SER A 88 -13.64 4.09 -0.39
CA SER A 88 -12.57 5.07 -0.19
C SER A 88 -12.79 5.97 1.01
N SER A 89 -13.99 5.93 1.59
CA SER A 89 -14.35 6.70 2.76
C SER A 89 -14.40 5.75 3.96
N LEU A 90 -13.23 5.48 4.52
CA LEU A 90 -13.09 4.73 5.76
C LEU A 90 -12.89 5.72 6.90
N GLU A 91 -13.60 5.51 8.00
CA GLU A 91 -13.29 6.17 9.26
C GLU A 91 -11.93 5.67 9.77
N ASP A 92 -11.17 6.52 10.47
CA ASP A 92 -9.84 6.13 11.01
C ASP A 92 -9.91 4.88 11.89
N SER A 93 -11.03 4.65 12.58
CA SER A 93 -11.27 3.46 13.41
C SER A 93 -11.37 2.15 12.63
N GLN A 94 -11.61 2.23 11.32
CA GLN A 94 -11.71 1.07 10.41
C GLN A 94 -10.35 0.72 9.79
N ILE A 95 -9.36 1.60 9.89
CA ILE A 95 -8.02 1.38 9.35
C ILE A 95 -7.20 0.58 10.37
N HIS A 96 -6.66 -0.56 9.94
CA HIS A 96 -5.90 -1.43 10.82
C HIS A 96 -4.66 -0.70 11.39
N PRO A 97 -4.43 -0.70 12.72
CA PRO A 97 -3.38 0.11 13.35
C PRO A 97 -1.96 -0.14 12.82
N GLU A 98 -1.66 -1.35 12.35
CA GLU A 98 -0.37 -1.67 11.69
C GLU A 98 -0.06 -0.79 10.48
N TYR A 99 -1.07 -0.28 9.76
CA TYR A 99 -0.84 0.65 8.66
C TYR A 99 -0.18 1.95 9.15
N LEU A 100 -0.41 2.35 10.41
CA LEU A 100 0.23 3.53 11.01
C LEU A 100 1.74 3.35 11.24
N LYS A 101 2.25 2.11 11.15
CA LYS A 101 3.69 1.79 11.26
C LYS A 101 4.41 1.81 9.92
N LEU A 102 3.69 2.04 8.82
CA LEU A 102 4.30 2.16 7.50
C LEU A 102 5.28 3.35 7.47
N PRO A 103 6.37 3.26 6.68
CA PRO A 103 7.32 4.36 6.57
C PRO A 103 6.68 5.59 5.95
N GLU A 104 7.18 6.78 6.28
CA GLU A 104 6.71 8.06 5.74
C GLU A 104 6.97 8.23 4.24
N THR A 105 7.81 7.37 3.65
CA THR A 105 8.18 7.46 2.24
C THR A 105 8.03 6.13 1.52
N VAL A 106 7.52 6.17 0.29
CA VAL A 106 7.55 5.07 -0.67
C VAL A 106 8.63 5.39 -1.69
N THR A 107 9.65 4.55 -1.79
CA THR A 107 10.78 4.79 -2.70
C THR A 107 10.59 4.05 -4.02
N ILE A 108 10.72 4.77 -5.13
CA ILE A 108 10.89 4.20 -6.47
C ILE A 108 12.21 4.73 -7.02
N GLN A 109 13.10 3.83 -7.42
CA GLN A 109 14.43 4.19 -7.90
C GLN A 109 14.67 3.74 -9.34
N ASN A 110 15.36 4.53 -10.14
CA ASN A 110 16.01 4.03 -11.35
C ASN A 110 17.27 3.27 -10.92
N LYS A 111 17.30 1.96 -11.15
CA LYS A 111 18.46 1.11 -10.89
C LYS A 111 18.51 -0.01 -11.92
N GLY A 112 19.64 -0.11 -12.63
CA GLY A 112 19.77 -0.99 -13.79
C GLY A 112 18.94 -0.52 -14.98
N CYS A 113 18.76 0.79 -15.13
CA CYS A 113 17.91 1.43 -16.14
C CYS A 113 16.44 0.99 -16.14
N ILE A 114 15.94 0.50 -15.00
CA ILE A 114 14.53 0.20 -14.76
C ILE A 114 14.06 0.85 -13.45
N PHE A 115 12.76 1.10 -13.35
CA PHE A 115 12.14 1.50 -12.08
C PHE A 115 12.04 0.31 -11.12
N GLN A 116 12.52 0.50 -9.90
CA GLN A 116 12.49 -0.50 -8.84
C GLN A 116 11.90 0.09 -7.54
N PRO A 117 10.87 -0.53 -6.94
CA PRO A 117 10.07 -1.61 -7.54
C PRO A 117 9.34 -1.13 -8.81
N HIS A 118 8.92 -2.08 -9.65
CA HIS A 118 8.14 -1.77 -10.86
C HIS A 118 6.78 -1.17 -10.52
N VAL A 119 6.23 -1.57 -9.37
CA VAL A 119 4.93 -1.12 -8.85
C VAL A 119 5.03 -0.91 -7.34
N ALA A 120 4.30 0.07 -6.82
CA ALA A 120 4.20 0.32 -5.38
C ALA A 120 2.83 0.93 -5.03
N GLY A 121 2.37 0.66 -3.81
CA GLY A 121 1.25 1.37 -3.21
C GLY A 121 1.75 2.57 -2.40
N LEU A 122 1.01 3.67 -2.44
CA LEU A 122 1.29 4.88 -1.66
C LEU A 122 0.04 5.34 -0.95
N TRP A 123 0.14 5.59 0.36
CA TRP A 123 -0.94 6.13 1.15
C TRP A 123 -0.92 7.66 1.12
N VAL A 124 -1.84 8.25 0.34
CA VAL A 124 -1.98 9.71 0.22
C VAL A 124 -2.18 10.37 1.57
N ASN A 125 -1.68 11.59 1.72
CA ASN A 125 -1.69 12.39 2.96
C ASN A 125 -0.94 11.78 4.16
N ARG A 126 -0.28 10.62 4.00
CA ARG A 126 0.59 10.02 5.03
C ARG A 126 1.98 9.68 4.52
N GLN A 127 2.09 9.30 3.25
CA GLN A 127 3.36 8.93 2.64
C GLN A 127 3.71 9.85 1.48
N LYS A 128 5.00 10.08 1.31
CA LYS A 128 5.56 10.81 0.17
C LYS A 128 6.24 9.85 -0.79
N LEU A 129 6.17 10.13 -2.10
CA LEU A 129 6.99 9.44 -3.09
C LEU A 129 8.42 9.96 -2.99
N LEU A 130 9.39 9.07 -2.78
CA LEU A 130 10.81 9.36 -2.96
C LEU A 130 11.26 8.75 -4.30
N ALA A 131 11.49 9.61 -5.29
CA ALA A 131 12.07 9.23 -6.56
C ALA A 131 13.59 9.40 -6.50
N GLU A 132 14.35 8.38 -6.88
CA GLU A 132 15.82 8.38 -6.79
C GLU A 132 16.44 7.80 -8.07
N ASN A 133 17.53 8.38 -8.55
CA ASN A 133 18.30 7.80 -9.64
C ASN A 133 19.62 7.20 -9.11
N LYS A 134 19.75 5.87 -9.16
CA LYS A 134 20.96 5.12 -8.77
C LYS A 134 21.82 4.71 -9.96
N ASP A 135 21.41 5.03 -11.18
CA ASP A 135 22.17 4.73 -12.38
C ASP A 135 23.18 5.84 -12.70
N LEU A 136 24.06 5.57 -13.67
CA LEU A 136 25.12 6.49 -14.10
C LEU A 136 24.71 7.40 -15.26
N CYS A 137 23.48 7.29 -15.75
CA CYS A 137 22.87 8.20 -16.74
C CYS A 137 21.64 8.89 -16.15
N ALA A 138 21.21 9.98 -16.79
CA ALA A 138 20.00 10.70 -16.39
C ALA A 138 18.74 9.94 -16.82
N HIS A 139 17.72 9.90 -15.96
CA HIS A 139 16.45 9.26 -16.25
C HIS A 139 15.29 10.24 -16.12
N GLY A 140 14.32 10.14 -17.04
CA GLY A 140 13.02 10.78 -16.85
C GLY A 140 12.20 10.00 -15.84
N PHE A 141 11.75 10.67 -14.78
CA PHE A 141 10.80 10.17 -13.82
C PHE A 141 9.43 10.80 -14.10
N GLN A 142 8.56 10.01 -14.75
CA GLN A 142 7.23 10.46 -15.14
C GLN A 142 6.15 9.66 -14.41
N VAL A 143 5.24 10.37 -13.76
CA VAL A 143 3.98 9.83 -13.24
C VAL A 143 2.84 10.59 -13.88
N LYS A 144 2.07 9.89 -14.71
CA LYS A 144 0.81 10.41 -15.24
C LYS A 144 -0.26 10.25 -14.17
N ALA A 145 -0.69 11.37 -13.61
CA ALA A 145 -1.74 11.45 -12.61
C ALA A 145 -3.02 12.02 -13.26
N TYR A 146 -4.18 11.54 -12.82
CA TYR A 146 -5.48 12.03 -13.28
C TYR A 146 -6.14 12.96 -12.26
N ARG A 147 -5.96 12.67 -10.96
CA ARG A 147 -6.54 13.45 -9.86
C ARG A 147 -5.53 14.38 -9.18
N ASN A 148 -4.24 14.11 -9.35
CA ASN A 148 -3.16 14.94 -8.84
C ASN A 148 -2.40 15.65 -9.97
N THR A 149 -1.50 16.54 -9.60
CA THR A 149 -0.52 17.12 -10.54
C THR A 149 0.40 16.02 -11.05
N SER A 150 0.46 15.84 -12.36
CA SER A 150 1.39 14.88 -12.96
C SER A 150 2.85 15.27 -12.69
N LEU A 151 3.68 14.26 -12.44
CA LEU A 151 5.11 14.43 -12.25
C LEU A 151 5.82 14.16 -13.57
N ASN A 152 6.72 15.06 -13.98
CA ASN A 152 7.61 14.83 -15.12
C ASN A 152 8.92 15.58 -14.87
N GLN A 153 9.92 14.86 -14.36
CA GLN A 153 11.22 15.44 -14.00
C GLN A 153 12.34 14.57 -14.56
N VAL A 154 13.45 15.19 -14.95
CA VAL A 154 14.68 14.45 -15.27
C VAL A 154 15.55 14.44 -14.02
N LEU A 155 15.95 13.26 -13.58
CA LEU A 155 16.86 13.06 -12.46
C LEU A 155 18.26 12.70 -12.98
N PRO A 156 19.25 13.58 -12.81
CA PRO A 156 20.66 13.25 -13.04
C PRO A 156 21.13 12.06 -12.16
N PRO A 157 22.30 11.46 -12.46
CA PRO A 157 22.89 10.42 -11.65
C PRO A 157 23.03 10.80 -10.17
N GLY A 158 22.53 9.97 -9.26
CA GLY A 158 22.59 10.18 -7.81
C GLY A 158 21.58 11.18 -7.24
N GLU A 159 20.79 11.84 -8.10
CA GLU A 159 19.78 12.80 -7.64
C GLU A 159 18.52 12.12 -7.11
N LYS A 160 17.84 12.84 -6.23
CA LYS A 160 16.57 12.41 -5.63
C LYS A 160 15.60 13.55 -5.51
N MET A 161 14.31 13.24 -5.55
CA MET A 161 13.25 14.20 -5.31
C MET A 161 12.11 13.57 -4.52
N THR A 162 11.34 14.43 -3.85
CA THR A 162 10.13 14.02 -3.15
C THR A 162 8.91 14.63 -3.82
N HIS A 163 7.83 13.85 -3.89
CA HIS A 163 6.55 14.30 -4.40
C HIS A 163 5.42 13.83 -3.50
N GLU A 164 4.42 14.68 -3.31
CA GLU A 164 3.24 14.40 -2.48
C GLU A 164 2.01 14.29 -3.38
N PHE A 165 1.20 13.26 -3.14
CA PHE A 165 -0.10 13.10 -3.76
C PHE A 165 -1.18 13.44 -2.72
N GLU A 166 -2.12 14.29 -3.11
CA GLU A 166 -3.24 14.75 -2.28
C GLU A 166 -4.40 13.76 -2.30
N TYR A 167 -4.61 13.11 -3.45
CA TYR A 167 -5.74 12.22 -3.70
C TYR A 167 -5.29 10.83 -4.16
N GLY A 168 -6.01 9.78 -3.75
CA GLY A 168 -5.83 8.46 -4.35
C GLY A 168 -6.24 8.48 -5.83
N GLU A 169 -5.37 8.01 -6.73
CA GLU A 169 -5.70 7.76 -8.13
C GLU A 169 -6.65 6.55 -8.19
N LYS A 170 -7.87 6.75 -8.71
CA LYS A 170 -8.89 5.70 -8.86
C LYS A 170 -9.06 5.34 -10.32
#